data_AF-A0A812VPQ8-F1
#
_entry.id   AF-A0A812VPQ8-F1
#
_cell.length_a   1.000
_cell.length_b   1.000
_cell.length_c   1.000
_cell.angle_alpha   90.00
_cell.angle_beta   90.00
_cell.angle_gamma   90.00
#
_symmetry.space_group_name_H-M   'P 1'
#
loop_
_entity.id
_entity.type
_entity.pdbx_description
1 polymer ?
#
loop_
_entity_poly.entity_id
_entity_poly.type
_entity_poly.pdbx_seq_one_letter_code
_entity_poly.pdbx_strand_id
1 'polypeptide(L)'
;MVSCIANFRSVAGARRCFGAAARLSEIAPSVWRVGEGRPRVVVLGGVHGNELSGVEVVQRLVSEMCNKPEQVQGEITLAIGNPPAVSRGVRFVHQDLNRCFQEVGGDPAMPLGMEHEQSRAKVLMPLLRGLDVLLDLHATNKPSKPFARLPGLSCGRCQPPAVRSCGIQTH
;
A
#
# COMPACT_ATOMS: atom_id res chain seq x y z
N MET A 1 -9.61 15.39 17.66
CA MET A 1 -8.72 14.27 18.03
C MET A 1 -7.97 13.82 16.78
N VAL A 2 -6.87 14.48 16.43
CA VAL A 2 -6.00 14.11 15.30
C VAL A 2 -4.59 13.97 15.88
N SER A 3 -4.29 12.80 16.42
CA SER A 3 -2.99 12.49 17.03
C SER A 3 -2.69 10.98 16.92
N CYS A 4 -2.85 10.41 15.73
CA CYS A 4 -2.40 9.04 15.43
C CYS A 4 -1.42 8.96 14.25
N ILE A 5 -0.98 10.09 13.69
CA ILE A 5 0.15 10.10 12.74
C ILE A 5 1.43 10.08 13.58
N ALA A 6 1.64 8.98 14.27
CA ALA A 6 2.92 8.72 14.90
C ALA A 6 3.95 8.58 13.78
N ASN A 7 5.00 9.39 13.86
CA ASN A 7 6.30 9.07 13.29
C ASN A 7 6.53 7.57 13.47
N PHE A 8 6.66 6.80 12.39
CA PHE A 8 6.90 5.35 12.42
C PHE A 8 8.12 4.95 13.29
N ARG A 9 9.00 5.92 13.58
CA ARG A 9 10.10 5.81 14.54
C ARG A 9 9.67 5.62 16.01
N SER A 10 8.40 5.86 16.34
CA SER A 10 7.85 5.86 17.71
C SER A 10 7.13 4.56 18.09
N VAL A 11 6.99 3.59 17.19
CA VAL A 11 6.48 2.27 17.60
C VAL A 11 7.53 1.67 18.53
N ALA A 12 7.21 1.55 19.83
CA ALA A 12 8.08 0.93 20.82
C ALA A 12 8.40 -0.50 20.35
N GLY A 13 9.60 -0.69 19.78
CA GLY A 13 9.99 -1.92 19.06
C GLY A 13 10.74 -1.69 17.75
N ALA A 14 10.63 -0.51 17.14
CA ALA A 14 11.22 -0.19 15.82
C ALA A 14 12.75 -0.44 15.73
N ARG A 15 13.50 -0.36 16.84
CA ARG A 15 14.93 -0.68 16.86
C ARG A 15 15.26 -2.16 16.62
N ARG A 16 14.34 -3.09 16.94
CA ARG A 16 14.48 -4.53 16.61
C ARG A 16 13.97 -4.86 15.20
N CYS A 17 13.08 -4.05 14.65
CA CYS A 17 12.45 -4.30 13.35
C CYS A 17 13.36 -4.05 12.14
N PHE A 18 14.42 -3.25 12.28
CA PHE A 18 15.22 -2.77 11.14
C PHE A 18 16.75 -2.93 11.33
N GLY A 19 17.17 -3.88 12.18
CA GLY A 19 18.58 -4.25 12.37
C GLY A 19 19.04 -5.36 11.41
N ALA A 20 20.34 -5.67 11.38
CA ALA A 20 20.94 -6.66 10.47
C ALA A 20 20.39 -8.10 10.60
N ALA A 21 19.69 -8.41 11.70
CA ALA A 21 19.02 -9.69 11.93
C ALA A 21 17.50 -9.64 11.66
N ALA A 22 16.96 -8.46 11.33
CA ALA A 22 15.54 -8.29 11.07
C ALA A 22 15.21 -8.76 9.65
N ARG A 23 14.25 -9.68 9.55
CA ARG A 23 13.71 -10.16 8.27
C ARG A 23 12.69 -9.20 7.64
N LEU A 24 12.28 -8.16 8.36
CA LEU A 24 11.45 -7.06 7.85
C LEU A 24 12.36 -5.89 7.46
N SER A 25 12.22 -5.38 6.25
CA SER A 25 13.02 -4.25 5.74
C SER A 25 12.12 -3.18 5.16
N GLU A 26 12.37 -1.90 5.48
CA GLU A 26 11.75 -0.78 4.77
C GLU A 26 12.52 -0.56 3.45
N ILE A 27 11.91 -0.91 2.32
CA ILE A 27 12.56 -0.90 1.00
C ILE A 27 12.30 0.41 0.22
N ALA A 28 11.31 1.19 0.66
CA ALA A 28 10.99 2.53 0.18
C ALA A 28 10.15 3.24 1.26
N PRO A 29 10.00 4.58 1.24
CA PRO A 29 9.23 5.28 2.27
C PRO A 29 7.82 4.72 2.45
N SER A 30 7.52 4.25 3.66
CA SER A 30 6.24 3.59 4.00
C SER A 30 5.93 2.34 3.18
N VAL A 31 6.97 1.58 2.83
CA VAL A 31 6.89 0.28 2.15
C VAL A 31 7.85 -0.69 2.85
N TRP A 32 7.30 -1.76 3.39
CA TRP A 32 8.04 -2.78 4.11
C TRP A 32 7.93 -4.13 3.41
N ARG A 33 8.99 -4.92 3.43
CA ARG A 33 9.02 -6.27 2.87
C ARG A 33 9.55 -7.27 3.90
N VAL A 34 8.94 -8.45 3.93
CA VAL A 34 9.37 -9.59 4.73
C VAL A 34 9.32 -10.86 3.89
N GLY A 35 10.30 -11.73 4.09
CA GLY A 35 10.41 -13.00 3.38
C GLY A 35 10.86 -12.83 1.93
N GLU A 36 10.88 -13.96 1.22
CA GLU A 36 11.36 -14.08 -0.16
C GLU A 36 10.69 -15.27 -0.86
N GLY A 37 10.81 -15.34 -2.18
CA GLY A 37 10.25 -16.44 -2.98
C GLY A 37 8.78 -16.21 -3.34
N ARG A 38 7.99 -17.29 -3.35
CA ARG A 38 6.58 -17.30 -3.74
C ARG A 38 5.72 -17.93 -2.66
N PRO A 39 4.45 -17.51 -2.49
CA PRO A 39 3.78 -16.46 -3.26
C PRO A 39 4.30 -15.05 -2.91
N ARG A 40 4.18 -14.11 -3.86
CA ARG A 40 4.44 -12.69 -3.67
C ARG A 40 3.13 -11.95 -3.44
N VAL A 41 2.92 -11.47 -2.22
CA VAL A 41 1.70 -10.80 -1.80
C VAL A 41 1.98 -9.34 -1.48
N VAL A 42 1.17 -8.43 -2.00
CA VAL A 42 1.19 -7.02 -1.61
C VAL A 42 -0.08 -6.70 -0.83
N VAL A 43 0.05 -6.10 0.35
CA VAL A 43 -1.07 -5.49 1.09
C VAL A 43 -0.88 -3.98 1.06
N LEU A 44 -1.82 -3.30 0.41
CA LEU A 44 -1.81 -1.86 0.19
C LEU A 44 -2.99 -1.25 0.95
N GLY A 45 -2.73 -0.19 1.70
CA GLY A 45 -3.77 0.59 2.40
C GLY A 45 -3.50 2.08 2.30
N GLY A 46 -4.54 2.90 2.43
CA GLY A 46 -4.38 4.37 2.38
C GLY A 46 -3.98 4.90 1.00
N VAL A 47 -4.42 4.25 -0.09
CA VAL A 47 -4.35 4.83 -1.44
C VAL A 47 -5.12 6.16 -1.48
N HIS A 48 -6.30 6.18 -0.84
CA HIS A 48 -6.97 7.41 -0.47
C HIS A 48 -6.71 7.72 1.01
N GLY A 49 -6.28 8.93 1.30
CA GLY A 49 -5.82 9.30 2.65
C GLY A 49 -6.92 9.42 3.71
N ASN A 50 -8.17 9.56 3.29
CA ASN A 50 -9.33 9.61 4.18
C ASN A 50 -9.91 8.23 4.53
N GLU A 51 -9.31 7.14 4.04
CA GLU A 51 -9.77 5.76 4.26
C GLU A 51 -8.78 5.04 5.20
N LEU A 52 -8.95 5.23 6.51
CA LEU A 52 -7.94 4.84 7.52
C LEU A 52 -7.93 3.35 7.87
N SER A 53 -9.00 2.61 7.63
CA SER A 53 -9.08 1.18 8.01
C SER A 53 -7.97 0.34 7.37
N GLY A 54 -7.69 0.55 6.07
CA GLY A 54 -6.58 -0.10 5.38
C GLY A 54 -5.21 0.29 5.95
N VAL A 55 -5.05 1.56 6.39
CA VAL A 55 -3.82 2.04 7.03
C VAL A 55 -3.59 1.32 8.36
N GLU A 56 -4.64 1.17 9.18
CA GLU A 56 -4.56 0.45 10.45
C GLU A 56 -4.20 -1.02 10.26
N VAL A 57 -4.79 -1.70 9.28
CA VAL A 57 -4.44 -3.09 8.95
C VAL A 57 -2.97 -3.22 8.59
N VAL A 58 -2.46 -2.35 7.70
CA VAL A 58 -1.05 -2.36 7.31
C VAL A 58 -0.14 -2.11 8.51
N GLN A 59 -0.47 -1.15 9.38
CA GLN A 59 0.30 -0.86 10.60
C GLN A 59 0.36 -2.06 11.56
N ARG A 60 -0.78 -2.74 11.77
CA ARG A 60 -0.84 -3.95 12.60
C ARG A 60 0.03 -5.06 12.01
N LEU A 61 -0.09 -5.32 10.70
CA LEU A 61 0.73 -6.33 10.02
C LEU A 61 2.22 -6.02 10.10
N VAL A 62 2.64 -4.75 9.95
CA VAL A 62 4.05 -4.36 10.13
C VAL A 62 4.53 -4.70 11.54
N SER A 63 3.72 -4.42 12.57
CA SER A 63 4.05 -4.76 13.96
C SER A 63 4.13 -6.26 14.20
N GLU A 64 3.17 -7.03 13.69
CA GLU A 64 3.14 -8.50 13.81
C GLU A 64 4.34 -9.14 13.11
N MET A 65 4.63 -8.73 11.88
CA MET A 65 5.74 -9.27 11.08
C MET A 65 7.11 -8.85 11.63
N CYS A 66 7.20 -7.71 12.32
CA CYS A 66 8.41 -7.37 13.07
C CYS A 66 8.65 -8.34 14.24
N ASN A 67 7.59 -8.81 14.89
CA ASN A 67 7.70 -9.69 16.05
C ASN A 67 7.88 -11.17 15.68
N LYS A 68 7.29 -11.63 14.57
CA LYS A 68 7.27 -13.04 14.15
C LYS A 68 7.54 -13.23 12.64
N PRO A 69 8.64 -12.70 12.09
CA PRO A 69 8.89 -12.76 10.65
C PRO A 69 9.12 -14.18 10.12
N GLU A 70 9.47 -15.15 10.97
CA GLU A 70 9.69 -16.55 10.61
C GLU A 70 8.41 -17.29 10.19
N GLN A 71 7.24 -16.75 10.49
CA GLN A 71 5.96 -17.34 10.12
C GLN A 71 5.58 -17.07 8.65
N VAL A 72 6.32 -16.20 7.96
CA VAL A 72 6.06 -15.84 6.56
C VAL A 72 6.61 -16.93 5.65
N GLN A 73 5.71 -17.56 4.88
CA GLN A 73 6.05 -18.45 3.78
C GLN A 73 5.84 -17.71 2.46
N GLY A 74 6.92 -17.39 1.76
CA GLY A 74 6.92 -16.52 0.58
C GLY A 74 7.36 -15.09 0.90
N GLU A 75 6.90 -14.14 0.08
CA GLU A 75 7.23 -12.71 0.20
C GLU A 75 5.96 -11.90 0.45
N ILE A 76 5.97 -11.07 1.48
CA ILE A 76 4.90 -10.10 1.77
C ILE A 76 5.48 -8.70 1.71
N THR A 77 4.87 -7.84 0.88
CA THR A 77 5.14 -6.40 0.86
C THR A 77 3.94 -5.66 1.44
N LEU A 78 4.16 -4.84 2.46
CA LEU A 78 3.16 -4.02 3.15
C LEU A 78 3.41 -2.55 2.78
N ALA A 79 2.39 -1.81 2.36
CA ALA A 79 2.57 -0.44 1.88
C ALA A 79 1.44 0.50 2.29
N ILE A 80 1.81 1.74 2.63
CA ILE A 80 0.87 2.86 2.68
C ILE A 80 0.87 3.56 1.32
N GLY A 81 -0.26 3.63 0.65
CA GLY A 81 -0.39 4.17 -0.71
C GLY A 81 0.02 5.64 -0.81
N ASN A 82 -0.67 6.54 -0.10
CA ASN A 82 -0.45 7.98 -0.14
C ASN A 82 -0.20 8.57 1.26
N PRO A 83 1.01 8.42 1.84
CA PRO A 83 1.28 8.87 3.21
C PRO A 83 0.97 10.36 3.46
N PRO A 84 1.27 11.31 2.55
CA PRO A 84 0.86 12.71 2.73
C PRO A 84 -0.64 12.93 2.74
N ALA A 85 -1.43 12.24 1.91
CA ALA A 85 -2.88 12.32 1.96
C ALA A 85 -3.43 11.73 3.27
N VAL A 86 -2.89 10.59 3.71
CA VAL A 86 -3.23 9.97 5.00
C VAL A 86 -2.98 10.93 6.15
N SER A 87 -1.80 11.58 6.16
CA SER A 87 -1.43 12.56 7.17
C SER A 87 -2.40 13.76 7.23
N ARG A 88 -2.94 14.15 6.08
CA ARG A 88 -3.90 15.26 5.97
C ARG A 88 -5.36 14.82 6.16
N GLY A 89 -5.64 13.52 6.22
CA GLY A 89 -7.00 12.97 6.27
C GLY A 89 -7.86 13.31 5.05
N VAL A 90 -7.22 13.57 3.89
CA VAL A 90 -7.89 13.93 2.63
C VAL A 90 -7.79 12.78 1.64
N ARG A 91 -8.73 12.70 0.68
CA ARG A 91 -8.72 11.64 -0.34
C ARG A 91 -7.40 11.58 -1.12
N PHE A 92 -6.91 12.73 -1.57
CA PHE A 92 -5.63 12.90 -2.23
C PHE A 92 -5.12 14.33 -1.99
N VAL A 93 -3.84 14.58 -2.25
CA VAL A 93 -3.24 15.91 -2.10
C VAL A 93 -3.51 16.77 -3.33
N HIS A 94 -3.19 16.26 -4.53
CA HIS A 94 -3.39 17.00 -5.78
C HIS A 94 -4.23 16.23 -6.80
N GLN A 95 -3.96 14.94 -7.00
CA GLN A 95 -4.72 14.09 -7.92
C GLN A 95 -4.97 12.70 -7.35
N ASP A 96 -5.99 12.01 -7.84
CA ASP A 96 -6.31 10.66 -7.39
C ASP A 96 -5.18 9.67 -7.76
N LEU A 97 -4.51 9.10 -6.75
CA LEU A 97 -3.38 8.18 -6.93
C LEU A 97 -3.74 6.96 -7.79
N ASN A 98 -4.99 6.49 -7.75
CA ASN A 98 -5.41 5.35 -8.56
C ASN A 98 -5.36 5.63 -10.07
N ARG A 99 -5.50 6.90 -10.48
CA ARG A 99 -5.39 7.32 -11.88
C ARG A 99 -3.93 7.38 -12.35
N CYS A 100 -3.02 7.74 -11.44
CA CYS A 100 -1.57 7.82 -11.72
C CYS A 100 -0.95 6.46 -12.10
N PHE A 101 -1.56 5.34 -11.76
CA PHE A 101 -1.06 4.01 -12.16
C PHE A 101 -1.31 3.68 -13.64
N GLN A 102 -2.28 4.35 -14.28
CA GLN A 102 -2.63 4.13 -15.69
C GLN A 102 -1.90 5.09 -16.63
N GLU A 103 -1.52 6.26 -16.12
CA GLU A 103 -0.84 7.31 -16.87
C GLU A 103 0.68 7.07 -16.87
N VAL A 104 1.13 6.15 -17.73
CA VAL A 104 2.56 5.86 -17.92
C VAL A 104 3.24 7.06 -18.59
N GLY A 105 3.71 8.01 -17.79
CA GLY A 105 4.37 9.23 -18.26
C GLY A 105 4.14 10.45 -17.37
N GLY A 106 3.08 10.42 -16.55
CA GLY A 106 2.57 11.62 -15.87
C GLY A 106 1.84 12.55 -16.84
N ASP A 107 1.14 13.54 -16.31
CA ASP A 107 0.55 14.61 -17.11
C ASP A 107 1.63 15.67 -17.40
N PRO A 108 2.05 15.87 -18.66
CA PRO A 108 3.03 16.89 -19.02
C PRO A 108 2.53 18.34 -18.79
N ALA A 109 1.23 18.54 -18.61
CA ALA A 109 0.64 19.83 -18.24
C ALA A 109 0.54 20.05 -16.72
N MET A 110 1.01 19.11 -15.90
CA MET A 110 0.94 19.20 -14.44
C MET A 110 1.79 20.36 -13.91
N PRO A 111 1.24 21.27 -13.09
CA PRO A 111 2.00 22.39 -12.53
C PRO A 111 3.11 21.93 -11.58
N LEU A 112 4.29 22.55 -11.70
CA LEU A 112 5.45 22.21 -10.88
C LEU A 112 5.13 22.17 -9.38
N GLY A 113 5.37 21.02 -8.75
CA GLY A 113 5.17 20.81 -7.32
C GLY A 113 3.88 20.06 -6.96
N MET A 114 3.07 19.67 -7.94
CA MET A 114 1.84 18.89 -7.73
C MET A 114 2.04 17.38 -7.99
N GLU A 115 3.28 16.95 -8.21
CA GLU A 115 3.61 15.67 -8.88
C GLU A 115 3.76 14.53 -7.86
N HIS A 116 3.33 14.78 -6.62
CA HIS A 116 3.49 13.85 -5.50
C HIS A 116 2.87 12.49 -5.83
N GLU A 117 1.60 12.44 -6.23
CA GLU A 117 0.94 11.17 -6.53
C GLU A 117 1.54 10.46 -7.76
N GLN A 118 2.00 11.20 -8.77
CA GLN A 118 2.70 10.60 -9.92
C GLN A 118 4.04 9.99 -9.50
N SER A 119 4.80 10.70 -8.66
CA SER A 119 6.06 10.24 -8.10
C SER A 119 5.86 9.03 -7.19
N ARG A 120 4.77 9.05 -6.40
CA ARG A 120 4.40 7.93 -5.55
C ARG A 120 4.01 6.70 -6.36
N ALA A 121 3.24 6.87 -7.45
CA ALA A 121 2.92 5.77 -8.36
C ALA A 121 4.18 5.14 -8.97
N LYS A 122 5.19 5.94 -9.34
CA LYS A 122 6.49 5.45 -9.83
C LYS A 122 7.24 4.60 -8.79
N VAL A 123 7.12 4.91 -7.50
CA VAL A 123 7.70 4.11 -6.41
C VAL A 123 6.95 2.79 -6.23
N LEU A 124 5.62 2.80 -6.32
CA LEU A 124 4.78 1.62 -6.05
C LEU A 124 4.71 0.66 -7.25
N MET A 125 4.72 1.17 -8.48
CA MET A 125 4.58 0.38 -9.71
C MET A 125 5.55 -0.82 -9.81
N PRO A 126 6.86 -0.67 -9.52
CA PRO A 126 7.79 -1.80 -9.54
C PRO A 126 7.41 -2.92 -8.57
N LEU A 127 6.81 -2.58 -7.42
CA LEU A 127 6.35 -3.55 -6.41
C LEU A 127 5.11 -4.31 -6.87
N LEU A 128 4.30 -3.67 -7.72
CA LEU A 128 3.08 -4.26 -8.27
C LEU A 128 3.34 -5.18 -9.47
N ARG A 129 4.58 -5.22 -9.98
CA ARG A 129 4.95 -6.09 -11.10
C ARG A 129 5.36 -7.48 -10.61
N GLY A 130 4.78 -8.52 -11.21
CA GLY A 130 5.18 -9.91 -10.96
C GLY A 130 4.77 -10.44 -9.58
N LEU A 131 3.84 -9.77 -8.91
CA LEU A 131 3.16 -10.30 -7.72
C LEU A 131 2.16 -11.39 -8.10
N ASP A 132 1.80 -12.20 -7.12
CA ASP A 132 0.77 -13.23 -7.24
C ASP A 132 -0.60 -12.72 -6.73
N VAL A 133 -0.59 -11.87 -5.69
CA VAL A 133 -1.80 -11.31 -5.07
C VAL A 133 -1.58 -9.86 -4.63
N LEU A 134 -2.55 -8.99 -4.94
CA LEU A 134 -2.62 -7.62 -4.43
C LEU A 134 -3.88 -7.44 -3.59
N LEU A 135 -3.74 -7.29 -2.28
CA LEU A 135 -4.82 -6.87 -1.40
C LEU A 135 -4.80 -5.35 -1.24
N ASP A 136 -5.62 -4.66 -2.04
CA ASP A 136 -5.76 -3.20 -1.99
C ASP A 136 -6.98 -2.81 -1.15
N LEU A 137 -6.75 -2.35 0.08
CA LEU A 137 -7.75 -2.11 1.11
C LEU A 137 -8.30 -0.67 1.05
N HIS A 138 -9.63 -0.56 0.99
CA HIS A 138 -10.37 0.69 0.79
C HIS A 138 -11.58 0.78 1.73
N ALA A 139 -12.08 1.98 2.01
CA ALA A 139 -13.30 2.22 2.78
C ALA A 139 -14.33 3.03 1.98
N THR A 140 -15.63 2.88 2.26
CA THR A 140 -16.65 3.76 1.68
C THR A 140 -16.96 4.95 2.56
N ASN A 141 -17.46 6.00 1.90
CA ASN A 141 -18.11 7.13 2.56
C ASN A 141 -19.50 6.81 3.15
N LYS A 142 -20.13 5.71 2.72
CA LYS A 142 -21.45 5.25 3.19
C LYS A 142 -21.37 3.86 3.81
N PRO A 143 -22.21 3.57 4.82
CA PRO A 143 -22.33 2.23 5.38
C PRO A 143 -22.61 1.17 4.31
N SER A 144 -21.86 0.06 4.33
CA SER A 144 -22.13 -1.11 3.48
C SER A 144 -21.57 -2.37 4.13
N LYS A 145 -22.06 -3.54 3.71
CA LYS A 145 -21.38 -4.81 4.02
C LYS A 145 -20.00 -4.83 3.35
N PRO A 146 -19.00 -5.52 3.93
CA PRO A 146 -17.73 -5.76 3.25
C PRO A 146 -17.97 -6.51 1.94
N PHE A 147 -17.27 -6.11 0.88
CA PHE A 147 -17.25 -6.80 -0.41
C PHE A 147 -15.82 -6.83 -0.94
N ALA A 148 -15.62 -7.51 -2.06
CA ALA A 148 -14.36 -7.53 -2.80
C ALA A 148 -14.63 -7.18 -4.26
N ARG A 149 -13.80 -6.33 -4.87
CA ARG A 149 -13.86 -6.05 -6.31
C ARG A 149 -12.69 -6.70 -7.01
N LEU A 150 -12.95 -7.82 -7.69
CA LEU A 150 -11.96 -8.48 -8.52
C LEU A 150 -11.85 -7.76 -9.88
N PRO A 151 -10.65 -7.67 -10.47
CA PRO A 151 -10.49 -7.15 -11.83
C PRO A 151 -11.29 -8.01 -12.82
N GLY A 152 -11.77 -7.41 -13.91
CA GLY A 152 -12.28 -8.16 -15.05
C GLY A 152 -11.16 -9.00 -15.66
N LEU A 153 -11.44 -10.27 -15.99
CA LEU A 153 -10.51 -11.13 -16.71
C LEU A 153 -10.40 -10.62 -18.16
N SER A 154 -9.32 -9.92 -18.52
CA SER A 154 -8.99 -9.72 -19.94
C SER A 154 -8.47 -11.03 -20.53
N CYS A 155 -8.82 -11.32 -21.78
CA CYS A 155 -8.48 -12.59 -22.43
C CYS A 155 -6.96 -12.85 -22.43
N GLY A 156 -6.56 -14.12 -22.31
CA GLY A 156 -5.21 -14.59 -21.96
C GLY A 156 -4.07 -14.34 -22.96
N ARG A 157 -4.13 -13.26 -23.76
CA ARG A 157 -3.04 -12.82 -24.64
C ARG A 157 -2.51 -11.41 -24.32
N CYS A 158 -3.23 -10.62 -23.50
CA CYS A 158 -2.82 -9.27 -23.11
C CYS A 158 -3.09 -9.06 -21.62
N GLN A 159 -2.19 -9.46 -20.73
CA GLN A 159 -2.27 -9.13 -19.31
C GLN A 159 -0.91 -8.64 -18.78
N PRO A 160 -0.81 -7.43 -18.19
CA PRO A 160 0.09 -7.25 -17.06
C PRO A 160 -0.39 -8.13 -15.91
N PRO A 161 0.51 -8.65 -15.06
CA PRO A 161 0.22 -9.75 -14.14
C PRO A 161 -0.90 -9.39 -13.16
N ALA A 162 -1.90 -10.26 -13.10
CA ALA A 162 -3.00 -10.38 -12.14
C ALA A 162 -3.01 -9.36 -10.98
N VAL A 163 -3.54 -8.16 -11.24
CA VAL A 163 -3.94 -7.20 -10.20
C VAL A 163 -5.25 -7.70 -9.59
N ARG A 164 -5.21 -8.73 -8.74
CA ARG A 164 -6.39 -9.21 -8.00
C ARG A 164 -6.70 -8.27 -6.84
N SER A 165 -7.02 -7.00 -7.11
CA SER A 165 -7.43 -6.07 -6.07
C SER A 165 -8.60 -6.68 -5.29
N CYS A 166 -8.54 -6.55 -3.96
CA CYS A 166 -9.62 -6.95 -3.07
C CYS A 166 -9.81 -5.78 -2.11
N GLY A 167 -10.67 -4.85 -2.50
CA GLY A 167 -11.12 -3.77 -1.65
C GLY A 167 -11.94 -4.30 -0.49
N ILE A 168 -11.30 -4.78 0.58
CA ILE A 168 -12.03 -5.12 1.81
C ILE A 168 -12.46 -3.79 2.45
N GLN A 169 -13.77 -3.59 2.45
CA GLN A 169 -14.41 -2.39 2.93
C GLN A 169 -14.97 -2.59 4.33
N THR A 170 -14.41 -1.89 5.30
CA THR A 170 -14.87 -1.92 6.69
C THR A 170 -15.32 -0.52 7.11
N HIS A 171 -16.28 -0.48 8.05
CA HIS A 171 -16.76 0.73 8.69
C HIS A 171 -15.66 1.44 9.49
#